data_AF-A0A6B3W4J0-F1
#
_entry.id   AF-A0A6B3W4J0-F1
#
_cell.length_a   1.000
_cell.length_b   1.000
_cell.length_c   1.000
_cell.angle_alpha   90.00
_cell.angle_beta   90.00
_cell.angle_gamma   90.00
#
_symmetry.space_group_name_H-M   'P 1'
#
loop_
_entity.id
_entity.type
_entity.pdbx_description
1 polymer ?
#
loop_
_entity_poly.entity_id
_entity_poly.type
_entity_poly.pdbx_seq_one_letter_code
_entity_poly.pdbx_strand_id
1 'polypeptide(L)'
;MTIDLEYSSSLNGASSLLFELKQVVKLKRMGLTSPEIRAKVIEENLFQFENMGRINRTLPSIMRRLEVIDPVLTDLMLEGSIEMSKVINLYAIMKTDLLFFEFMNEVISEKFRHNDYLIEKKDMNVFFTAKAEQSEKVASWSAINTEKLKRAYMQVLYESGILKERRGNELDRLIIDQQLREHLIHIGDAQYVHAMGE
;
A
#
# COMPACT_ATOMS: atom_id res chain seq x y z
N MET A 1 -10.92 14.49 1.53
CA MET A 1 -11.96 13.80 0.71
C MET A 1 -12.11 12.41 1.26
N THR A 2 -13.33 12.00 1.59
CA THR A 2 -13.63 10.62 1.96
C THR A 2 -13.64 9.82 0.66
N ILE A 3 -12.66 8.94 0.48
CA ILE A 3 -12.68 7.99 -0.64
C ILE A 3 -13.68 6.91 -0.24
N ASP A 4 -14.73 6.71 -1.04
CA ASP A 4 -15.61 5.57 -0.86
C ASP A 4 -14.85 4.31 -1.29
N LEU A 5 -14.55 3.45 -0.33
CA LEU A 5 -13.71 2.28 -0.52
C LEU A 5 -14.56 1.02 -0.40
N GLU A 6 -14.47 0.18 -1.42
CA GLU A 6 -14.98 -1.17 -1.39
C GLU A 6 -13.84 -2.18 -1.32
N TYR A 7 -14.09 -3.38 -0.79
CA TYR A 7 -13.13 -4.47 -0.88
C TYR A 7 -12.73 -4.74 -2.32
N SER A 8 -11.42 -4.88 -2.55
CA SER A 8 -10.85 -5.10 -3.88
C SER A 8 -9.73 -6.13 -3.80
N SER A 9 -9.51 -6.86 -4.89
CA SER A 9 -8.31 -7.69 -5.05
C SER A 9 -7.27 -6.98 -5.93
N SER A 10 -7.29 -5.65 -6.02
CA SER A 10 -6.48 -4.88 -6.98
C SER A 10 -4.98 -4.97 -6.71
N LEU A 11 -4.59 -5.18 -5.45
CA LEU A 11 -3.20 -5.42 -5.04
C LEU A 11 -2.55 -6.63 -5.73
N ASN A 12 -3.33 -7.59 -6.24
CA ASN A 12 -2.80 -8.73 -7.02
C ASN A 12 -1.96 -8.31 -8.23
N GLY A 13 -2.30 -7.18 -8.85
CA GLY A 13 -1.60 -6.66 -10.02
C GLY A 13 -0.63 -5.53 -9.70
N ALA A 14 -0.66 -5.02 -8.46
CA ALA A 14 -0.05 -3.74 -8.10
C ALA A 14 0.36 -3.75 -6.62
N SER A 15 1.38 -4.51 -6.22
CA SER A 15 1.86 -4.59 -4.82
C SER A 15 2.43 -3.25 -4.31
N SER A 16 3.72 -3.14 -3.94
CA SER A 16 4.25 -1.85 -3.44
C SER A 16 4.32 -0.81 -4.55
N LEU A 17 4.91 -1.13 -5.70
CA LEU A 17 5.09 -0.19 -6.83
C LEU A 17 5.64 1.20 -6.43
N LEU A 18 6.57 1.23 -5.48
CA LEU A 18 7.14 2.49 -4.96
C LEU A 18 7.81 3.31 -6.06
N PHE A 19 8.57 2.64 -6.94
CA PHE A 19 9.27 3.31 -8.04
C PHE A 19 8.27 4.03 -8.95
N GLU A 20 7.21 3.33 -9.34
CA GLU A 20 6.15 3.83 -10.22
C GLU A 20 5.38 4.98 -9.56
N LEU A 21 5.07 4.87 -8.26
CA LEU A 21 4.45 5.95 -7.51
C LEU A 21 5.35 7.21 -7.51
N LYS A 22 6.66 7.06 -7.27
CA LYS A 22 7.59 8.21 -7.31
C LYS A 22 7.62 8.88 -8.67
N GLN A 23 7.46 8.15 -9.79
CA GLN A 23 7.39 8.78 -11.11
C GLN A 23 6.17 9.70 -11.24
N VAL A 24 4.98 9.22 -10.85
CA VAL A 24 3.76 10.03 -10.97
C VAL A 24 3.71 11.18 -9.95
N VAL A 25 4.31 11.00 -8.77
CA VAL A 25 4.46 12.07 -7.76
C VAL A 25 5.35 13.20 -8.28
N LYS A 26 6.46 12.88 -8.97
CA LYS A 26 7.28 13.91 -9.64
C LYS A 26 6.50 14.71 -10.67
N LEU A 27 5.71 14.04 -11.50
CA LEU A 27 4.88 14.70 -12.51
C LEU A 27 3.79 15.58 -11.88
N LYS A 28 3.15 15.11 -10.80
CA LYS A 28 2.21 15.92 -10.02
C LYS A 28 2.87 17.17 -9.44
N ARG A 29 4.09 17.05 -8.90
CA ARG A 29 4.86 18.20 -8.38
C ARG A 29 5.20 19.21 -9.48
N MET A 30 5.38 18.76 -10.72
CA MET A 30 5.58 19.63 -11.88
C MET A 30 4.29 20.32 -12.37
N GLY A 31 3.14 20.07 -11.73
CA GLY A 31 1.87 20.70 -12.07
C GLY A 31 1.06 19.97 -13.13
N LEU A 32 1.44 18.75 -13.53
CA LEU A 32 0.66 17.98 -14.51
C LEU A 32 -0.65 17.49 -13.90
N THR A 33 -1.71 17.56 -14.70
CA THR A 33 -3.03 17.02 -14.41
C THR A 33 -3.06 15.49 -14.51
N SER A 34 -4.05 14.84 -13.90
CA SER A 34 -4.17 13.38 -13.95
C SER A 34 -4.22 12.79 -15.37
N PRO A 35 -4.92 13.41 -16.36
CA PRO A 35 -4.87 12.95 -17.75
C PRO A 35 -3.47 13.07 -18.37
N GLU A 36 -2.76 14.18 -18.13
CA GLU A 36 -1.40 14.40 -18.66
C GLU A 36 -0.41 13.40 -18.06
N ILE A 37 -0.50 13.13 -16.75
CA ILE A 37 0.32 12.11 -16.07
C ILE A 37 0.08 10.74 -16.72
N ARG A 38 -1.18 10.36 -16.94
CA ARG A 38 -1.52 9.06 -17.54
C ARG A 38 -0.96 8.92 -18.95
N ALA A 39 -1.13 9.95 -19.78
CA ALA A 39 -0.60 9.98 -21.15
C ALA A 39 0.92 9.82 -21.15
N LYS A 40 1.62 10.64 -20.38
CA LYS A 40 3.09 10.64 -20.31
C LYS A 40 3.67 9.32 -19.81
N VAL A 41 3.05 8.70 -18.80
CA VAL A 41 3.49 7.38 -18.30
C VAL A 41 3.41 6.30 -19.37
N ILE A 42 2.34 6.30 -20.17
CA ILE A 42 2.11 5.29 -21.21
C ILE A 42 3.02 5.55 -22.42
N GLU A 43 3.08 6.79 -22.90
CA GLU A 43 3.84 7.17 -24.09
C GLU A 43 5.35 6.99 -23.90
N GLU A 44 5.87 7.32 -22.72
CA GLU A 44 7.31 7.28 -22.45
C GLU A 44 7.74 6.03 -21.67
N ASN A 45 6.82 5.11 -21.37
CA ASN A 45 7.06 3.92 -20.52
C ASN A 45 7.84 4.27 -19.24
N LEU A 46 7.37 5.27 -18.49
CA LEU A 46 8.08 5.76 -17.29
C LEU A 46 8.23 4.70 -16.19
N PHE A 47 7.38 3.66 -16.20
CA PHE A 47 7.46 2.52 -15.30
C PHE A 47 8.51 1.48 -15.72
N GLN A 48 9.09 1.63 -16.91
CA GLN A 48 10.13 0.76 -17.45
C GLN A 48 9.72 -0.72 -17.48
N PHE A 49 8.44 -0.98 -17.76
CA PHE A 49 7.96 -2.35 -17.91
C PHE A 49 8.26 -2.87 -19.31
N GLU A 50 8.77 -4.11 -19.39
CA GLU A 50 8.96 -4.81 -20.67
C GLU A 50 7.61 -5.07 -21.38
N ASN A 51 6.57 -5.36 -20.59
CA ASN A 51 5.23 -5.61 -21.10
C ASN A 51 4.34 -4.39 -20.84
N MET A 52 4.00 -3.66 -21.90
CA MET A 52 3.13 -2.47 -21.84
C MET A 52 1.73 -2.75 -21.24
N GLY A 53 1.21 -3.97 -21.39
CA GLY A 53 -0.04 -4.39 -20.75
C GLY A 53 0.03 -4.37 -19.21
N ARG A 54 1.23 -4.40 -18.62
CA ARG A 54 1.42 -4.20 -17.17
C ARG A 54 1.19 -2.75 -16.76
N ILE A 55 1.54 -1.76 -17.59
CA ILE A 55 1.28 -0.34 -17.31
C ILE A 55 -0.22 -0.14 -17.16
N ASN A 56 -1.00 -0.60 -18.16
CA ASN A 56 -2.46 -0.43 -18.15
C ASN A 56 -3.14 -1.07 -16.93
N ARG A 57 -2.59 -2.16 -16.38
CA ARG A 57 -3.12 -2.84 -15.19
C ARG A 57 -2.73 -2.17 -13.87
N THR A 58 -1.56 -1.55 -13.81
CA THR A 58 -1.00 -0.97 -12.57
C THR A 58 -1.32 0.51 -12.41
N LEU A 59 -1.40 1.24 -13.52
CA LEU A 59 -1.62 2.69 -13.55
C LEU A 59 -2.90 3.12 -12.81
N PRO A 60 -4.06 2.42 -12.91
CA PRO A 60 -5.24 2.79 -12.11
C PRO A 60 -4.96 2.80 -10.60
N SER A 61 -4.27 1.79 -10.08
CA SER A 61 -3.92 1.71 -8.65
C SER A 61 -2.91 2.78 -8.25
N ILE A 62 -1.90 3.04 -9.09
CA ILE A 62 -0.92 4.12 -8.86
C ILE A 62 -1.59 5.50 -8.84
N MET A 63 -2.50 5.77 -9.78
CA MET A 63 -3.21 7.04 -9.81
C MET A 63 -4.14 7.22 -8.60
N ARG A 64 -4.79 6.15 -8.14
CA ARG A 64 -5.57 6.19 -6.89
C ARG A 64 -4.69 6.51 -5.69
N ARG A 65 -3.51 5.88 -5.57
CA ARG A 65 -2.53 6.22 -4.52
C ARG A 65 -2.07 7.67 -4.59
N LEU A 66 -1.87 8.20 -5.79
CA LEU A 66 -1.47 9.59 -6.00
C LEU A 66 -2.51 10.61 -5.48
N GLU A 67 -3.79 10.25 -5.43
CA GLU A 67 -4.87 11.13 -4.93
C GLU A 67 -4.74 11.41 -3.43
N VAL A 68 -4.14 10.50 -2.66
CA VAL A 68 -3.97 10.64 -1.20
C VAL A 68 -2.60 11.20 -0.79
N ILE A 69 -1.73 11.49 -1.76
CA ILE A 69 -0.44 12.15 -1.55
C ILE A 69 -0.62 13.66 -1.72
N ASP A 70 -0.66 14.39 -0.61
CA ASP A 70 -0.73 15.85 -0.59
C ASP A 70 0.65 16.50 -0.87
N PRO A 71 0.77 17.84 -0.92
CA PRO A 71 2.05 18.51 -1.15
C PRO A 71 3.13 18.19 -0.11
N VAL A 72 2.78 18.05 1.17
CA VAL A 72 3.77 17.72 2.22
C VAL A 72 4.29 16.30 2.02
N LEU A 73 3.40 15.33 1.79
CA LEU A 73 3.79 13.95 1.49
C LEU A 73 4.57 13.83 0.18
N THR A 74 4.29 14.69 -0.79
CA THR A 74 5.04 14.78 -2.05
C THR A 74 6.50 15.14 -1.77
N ASP A 75 6.73 16.20 -1.00
CA ASP A 75 8.09 16.67 -0.71
C ASP A 75 8.85 15.66 0.15
N LEU A 76 8.22 15.13 1.21
CA LEU A 76 8.80 14.08 2.04
C LEU A 76 9.18 12.82 1.23
N MET A 77 8.34 12.40 0.27
CA MET A 77 8.64 11.24 -0.57
C MET A 77 9.77 11.51 -1.58
N LEU A 78 9.89 12.72 -2.12
CA LEU A 78 10.87 13.02 -3.16
C LEU A 78 12.23 13.43 -2.60
N GLU A 79 12.26 14.07 -1.44
CA GLU A 79 13.45 14.70 -0.86
C GLU A 79 13.93 13.98 0.41
N GLY A 80 13.05 13.23 1.07
CA GLY A 80 13.38 12.41 2.23
C GLY A 80 14.12 11.10 1.88
N SER A 81 14.35 10.29 2.91
CA SER A 81 15.04 9.01 2.75
C SER A 81 14.21 7.97 2.00
N ILE A 82 14.85 6.86 1.62
CA ILE A 82 14.14 5.74 0.99
C ILE A 82 13.16 5.08 1.97
N GLU A 83 13.50 5.03 3.26
CA GLU A 83 12.64 4.54 4.33
C GLU A 83 11.38 5.42 4.45
N MET A 84 11.54 6.75 4.45
CA MET A 84 10.41 7.67 4.44
C MET A 84 9.51 7.46 3.22
N SER A 85 10.10 7.29 2.03
CA SER A 85 9.35 6.97 0.80
C SER A 85 8.56 5.66 0.91
N LYS A 86 9.14 4.63 1.54
CA LYS A 86 8.48 3.33 1.77
C LYS A 86 7.28 3.47 2.71
N VAL A 87 7.41 4.21 3.82
CA VAL A 87 6.32 4.44 4.78
C VAL A 87 5.18 5.23 4.13
N ILE A 88 5.49 6.28 3.35
CA ILE A 88 4.47 7.06 2.64
C ILE A 88 3.73 6.19 1.61
N ASN A 89 4.45 5.31 0.90
CA ASN A 89 3.81 4.39 -0.03
C ASN A 89 2.92 3.35 0.68
N LEU A 90 3.36 2.82 1.83
CA LEU A 90 2.54 1.94 2.66
C LEU A 90 1.26 2.64 3.12
N TYR A 91 1.38 3.88 3.61
CA TYR A 91 0.24 4.74 3.94
C TYR A 91 -0.71 4.89 2.75
N ALA A 92 -0.21 5.23 1.56
CA ALA A 92 -1.04 5.42 0.38
C ALA A 92 -1.75 4.13 -0.03
N ILE A 93 -1.11 2.97 0.12
CA ILE A 93 -1.74 1.66 -0.09
C ILE A 93 -2.88 1.45 0.90
N MET A 94 -2.64 1.60 2.21
CA MET A 94 -3.69 1.41 3.22
C MET A 94 -4.86 2.38 3.01
N LYS A 95 -4.59 3.65 2.71
CA LYS A 95 -5.64 4.66 2.51
C LYS A 95 -6.45 4.45 1.24
N THR A 96 -5.99 3.61 0.32
CA THR A 96 -6.67 3.36 -0.96
C THR A 96 -7.08 1.90 -1.19
N ASP A 97 -6.76 1.01 -0.25
CA ASP A 97 -7.16 -0.40 -0.26
C ASP A 97 -7.67 -0.80 1.14
N LEU A 98 -8.99 -0.80 1.28
CA LEU A 98 -9.67 -1.07 2.56
C LEU A 98 -9.29 -2.43 3.14
N LEU A 99 -9.25 -3.47 2.32
CA LEU A 99 -8.96 -4.82 2.81
C LEU A 99 -7.52 -4.92 3.34
N PHE A 100 -6.57 -4.25 2.69
CA PHE A 100 -5.20 -4.20 3.16
C PHE A 100 -5.05 -3.35 4.42
N PHE A 101 -5.77 -2.22 4.53
CA PHE A 101 -5.81 -1.46 5.77
C PHE A 101 -6.35 -2.29 6.93
N GLU A 102 -7.45 -3.02 6.74
CA GLU A 102 -8.00 -3.90 7.76
C GLU A 102 -7.04 -5.02 8.13
N PHE A 103 -6.31 -5.59 7.17
CA PHE A 103 -5.26 -6.56 7.46
C PHE A 103 -4.14 -5.96 8.32
N MET A 104 -3.68 -4.75 7.99
CA MET A 104 -2.69 -4.03 8.78
C MET A 104 -3.21 -3.75 10.19
N ASN A 105 -4.45 -3.31 10.32
CA ASN A 105 -5.07 -2.95 11.59
C ASN A 105 -5.41 -4.17 12.46
N GLU A 106 -6.06 -5.20 11.91
CA GLU A 106 -6.59 -6.34 12.66
C GLU A 106 -5.55 -7.45 12.90
N VAL A 107 -4.50 -7.53 12.07
CA VAL A 107 -3.50 -8.60 12.17
C VAL A 107 -2.14 -8.04 12.55
N ILE A 108 -1.60 -7.10 11.77
CA ILE A 108 -0.21 -6.64 11.97
C ILE A 108 -0.08 -5.78 13.22
N SER A 109 -0.97 -4.80 13.42
CA SER A 109 -0.95 -3.93 14.60
C SER A 109 -1.17 -4.73 15.88
N GLU A 110 -2.04 -5.74 15.85
CA GLU A 110 -2.31 -6.64 16.97
C GLU A 110 -1.10 -7.49 17.34
N LYS A 111 -0.40 -8.01 16.34
CA LYS A 111 0.87 -8.73 16.53
C LYS A 111 1.91 -7.84 17.20
N PHE A 112 2.09 -6.62 16.71
CA PHE A 112 2.98 -5.65 17.35
C PHE A 112 2.55 -5.30 18.78
N ARG A 113 1.26 -5.10 19.04
CA ARG A 113 0.74 -4.80 20.38
C ARG A 113 1.08 -5.90 21.40
N HIS A 114 1.09 -7.16 20.95
CA HIS A 114 1.40 -8.32 21.78
C HIS A 114 2.88 -8.75 21.74
N ASN A 115 3.75 -7.98 21.07
CA ASN A 115 5.14 -8.35 20.82
C ASN A 115 5.29 -9.73 20.14
N ASP A 116 4.30 -10.12 19.33
CA ASP A 116 4.37 -11.28 18.44
C ASP A 116 4.97 -10.82 17.11
N TYR A 117 6.26 -11.11 16.91
CA TYR A 117 6.99 -10.72 15.71
C TYR A 117 6.98 -11.81 14.63
N LEU A 118 6.04 -12.75 14.66
CA LEU A 118 5.94 -13.81 13.65
C LEU A 118 4.59 -13.74 12.93
N ILE A 119 4.63 -13.66 11.60
CA ILE A 119 3.43 -13.81 10.76
C ILE A 119 3.38 -15.18 10.09
N GLU A 120 2.36 -15.95 10.43
CA GLU A 120 2.17 -17.30 9.95
C GLU A 120 1.08 -17.36 8.87
N LYS A 121 1.10 -18.45 8.08
CA LYS A 121 0.04 -18.70 7.10
C LYS A 121 -1.35 -18.75 7.72
N LYS A 122 -1.45 -19.19 8.98
CA LYS A 122 -2.72 -19.25 9.72
C LYS A 122 -3.33 -17.86 9.90
N ASP A 123 -2.52 -16.85 10.15
CA ASP A 123 -2.99 -15.48 10.38
C ASP A 123 -3.66 -14.93 9.12
N MET A 124 -3.01 -15.14 7.96
CA MET A 124 -3.58 -14.81 6.66
C MET A 124 -4.87 -15.58 6.39
N ASN A 125 -4.91 -16.88 6.69
CA ASN A 125 -6.09 -17.70 6.44
C ASN A 125 -7.29 -17.27 7.29
N VAL A 126 -7.08 -17.05 8.58
CA VAL A 126 -8.13 -16.60 9.51
C VAL A 126 -8.68 -15.24 9.07
N PHE A 127 -7.81 -14.29 8.73
CA PHE A 127 -8.23 -12.98 8.24
C PHE A 127 -9.13 -13.09 6.99
N PHE A 128 -8.65 -13.79 5.95
CA PHE A 128 -9.42 -13.91 4.71
C PHE A 128 -10.72 -14.71 4.87
N THR A 129 -10.75 -15.74 5.73
CA THR A 129 -11.98 -16.48 6.05
C THR A 129 -12.99 -15.56 6.74
N ALA A 130 -12.58 -14.80 7.76
CA ALA A 130 -13.46 -13.87 8.46
C ALA A 130 -14.01 -12.79 7.50
N LYS A 131 -13.18 -12.24 6.61
CA LYS A 131 -13.63 -11.25 5.62
C LYS A 131 -14.57 -11.81 4.57
N ALA A 132 -14.42 -13.09 4.20
CA ALA A 132 -15.38 -13.77 3.32
C ALA A 132 -16.74 -13.99 4.02
N GLU A 133 -16.75 -14.31 5.31
CA GLU A 133 -18.01 -14.45 6.08
C GLU A 133 -18.76 -13.11 6.21
N GLN A 134 -18.03 -12.00 6.28
CA GLN A 134 -18.58 -10.65 6.43
C GLN A 134 -18.98 -9.98 5.12
N SER A 135 -18.54 -10.50 3.96
CA SER A 135 -18.72 -9.84 2.67
C SER A 135 -18.89 -10.82 1.52
N GLU A 136 -20.06 -10.78 0.88
CA GLU A 136 -20.34 -11.54 -0.34
C GLU A 136 -19.31 -11.27 -1.45
N LYS A 137 -18.81 -10.03 -1.54
CA LYS A 137 -17.79 -9.65 -2.52
C LYS A 137 -16.49 -10.40 -2.30
N VAL A 138 -16.02 -10.49 -1.05
CA VAL A 138 -14.80 -11.24 -0.71
C VAL A 138 -15.05 -12.74 -0.86
N ALA A 139 -16.20 -13.24 -0.43
CA ALA A 139 -16.61 -14.64 -0.58
C ALA A 139 -16.66 -15.11 -2.05
N SER A 140 -16.98 -14.19 -2.97
CA SER A 140 -17.06 -14.48 -4.41
C SER A 140 -15.71 -14.75 -5.07
N TRP A 141 -14.59 -14.41 -4.40
CA TRP A 141 -13.26 -14.56 -4.99
C TRP A 141 -12.81 -16.03 -5.02
N SER A 142 -12.23 -16.44 -6.15
CA SER A 142 -11.66 -17.78 -6.27
C SER A 142 -10.47 -17.98 -5.33
N ALA A 143 -10.25 -19.22 -4.89
CA ALA A 143 -9.11 -19.57 -4.04
C ALA A 143 -7.76 -19.13 -4.66
N ILE A 144 -7.62 -19.23 -5.99
CA ILE A 144 -6.42 -18.77 -6.71
C ILE A 144 -6.24 -17.25 -6.59
N ASN A 145 -7.33 -16.47 -6.68
CA ASN A 145 -7.28 -15.02 -6.54
C ASN A 145 -6.87 -14.61 -5.12
N THR A 146 -7.45 -15.28 -4.12
CA THR A 146 -7.14 -15.07 -2.70
C THR A 146 -5.69 -15.42 -2.37
N GLU A 147 -5.17 -16.53 -2.90
CA GLU A 147 -3.76 -16.91 -2.69
C GLU A 147 -2.78 -15.93 -3.36
N LYS A 148 -3.12 -15.38 -4.53
CA LYS A 148 -2.33 -14.28 -5.12
C LYS A 148 -2.34 -13.04 -4.22
N LEU A 149 -3.46 -12.76 -3.56
CA LEU A 149 -3.63 -11.56 -2.75
C LEU A 149 -2.84 -11.65 -1.46
N LYS A 150 -2.85 -12.82 -0.81
CA LYS A 150 -1.96 -13.11 0.32
C LYS A 150 -0.49 -12.90 -0.03
N ARG A 151 -0.05 -13.37 -1.22
CA ARG A 151 1.33 -13.14 -1.68
C ARG A 151 1.62 -11.66 -1.93
N ALA A 152 0.67 -10.92 -2.49
CA ALA A 152 0.81 -9.48 -2.68
C ALA A 152 0.94 -8.75 -1.33
N TYR A 153 0.18 -9.15 -0.31
CA TYR A 153 0.25 -8.56 1.03
C TYR A 153 1.64 -8.78 1.64
N MET A 154 2.15 -10.02 1.61
CA MET A 154 3.51 -10.33 2.09
C MET A 154 4.58 -9.55 1.33
N GLN A 155 4.41 -9.34 0.02
CA GLN A 155 5.33 -8.53 -0.78
C GLN A 155 5.29 -7.06 -0.36
N VAL A 156 4.12 -6.49 -0.03
CA VAL A 156 3.99 -5.12 0.49
C VAL A 156 4.65 -5.00 1.87
N LEU A 157 4.47 -5.97 2.77
CA LEU A 157 5.14 -5.99 4.07
C LEU A 157 6.67 -6.00 3.92
N TYR A 158 7.18 -6.83 3.00
CA TYR A 158 8.62 -6.88 2.71
C TYR A 158 9.15 -5.57 2.11
N GLU A 159 8.45 -5.04 1.10
CA GLU A 159 8.89 -3.82 0.40
C GLU A 159 8.79 -2.56 1.28
N SER A 160 7.88 -2.55 2.26
CA SER A 160 7.78 -1.47 3.26
C SER A 160 8.85 -1.57 4.36
N GLY A 161 9.39 -2.76 4.62
CA GLY A 161 10.34 -3.03 5.69
C GLY A 161 9.73 -3.66 6.95
N ILE A 162 8.42 -3.95 6.94
CA ILE A 162 7.75 -4.66 8.04
C ILE A 162 8.16 -6.13 8.08
N LEU A 163 8.38 -6.77 6.95
CA LEU A 163 8.87 -8.15 6.90
C LEU A 163 10.38 -8.13 6.64
N LYS A 164 11.18 -8.75 7.50
CA LYS A 164 12.65 -8.73 7.40
C LYS A 164 13.16 -9.39 6.13
N GLU A 165 12.55 -10.52 5.77
CA GLU A 165 12.97 -11.34 4.64
C GLU A 165 11.80 -11.69 3.74
N ARG A 166 12.00 -11.63 2.41
CA ARG A 166 10.94 -11.85 1.41
C ARG A 166 10.21 -13.19 1.56
N ARG A 167 10.89 -14.23 2.04
CA ARG A 167 10.34 -15.58 2.26
C ARG A 167 10.34 -15.98 3.74
N GLY A 168 10.61 -15.02 4.63
CA GLY A 168 10.54 -15.21 6.07
C GLY A 168 9.15 -14.96 6.61
N ASN A 169 9.04 -15.10 7.92
CA ASN A 169 7.86 -14.80 8.73
C ASN A 169 8.15 -13.79 9.85
N GLU A 170 9.40 -13.31 9.96
CA GLU A 170 9.78 -12.35 10.99
C GLU A 170 9.37 -10.93 10.62
N LEU A 171 8.56 -10.34 11.49
CA LEU A 171 8.15 -8.95 11.45
C LEU A 171 9.19 -8.06 12.15
N ASP A 172 9.25 -6.81 11.72
CA ASP A 172 10.02 -5.74 12.31
C ASP A 172 9.17 -4.47 12.35
N ARG A 173 9.42 -3.60 13.34
CA ARG A 173 8.70 -2.34 13.45
C ARG A 173 9.27 -1.33 12.47
N LEU A 174 8.38 -0.59 11.82
CA LEU A 174 8.81 0.56 11.04
C LEU A 174 9.22 1.69 11.97
N ILE A 175 10.33 2.34 11.63
CA ILE A 175 10.67 3.62 12.20
C ILE A 175 9.90 4.68 11.41
N ILE A 176 8.86 5.25 12.01
CA ILE A 176 8.11 6.35 11.41
C ILE A 176 8.71 7.67 11.87
N ASP A 177 9.29 8.38 10.91
CA ASP A 177 9.82 9.73 11.11
C ASP A 177 8.79 10.66 11.78
N GLN A 178 9.25 11.46 12.73
CA GLN A 178 8.38 12.32 13.52
C GLN A 178 7.60 13.31 12.66
N GLN A 179 8.22 13.91 11.65
CA GLN A 179 7.57 14.88 10.77
C GLN A 179 6.44 14.22 9.97
N LEU A 180 6.68 13.02 9.45
CA LEU A 180 5.66 12.25 8.73
C LEU A 180 4.49 11.89 9.65
N ARG A 181 4.79 11.41 10.85
CA ARG A 181 3.79 11.03 11.85
C ARG A 181 2.89 12.21 12.22
N GLU A 182 3.50 13.33 12.59
CA GLU A 182 2.79 14.55 12.99
C GLU A 182 1.90 15.05 11.86
N HIS A 183 2.41 15.03 10.63
CA HIS A 183 1.62 15.41 9.45
C HIS A 183 0.40 14.50 9.26
N LEU A 184 0.58 13.17 9.29
CA LEU A 184 -0.54 12.23 9.15
C LEU A 184 -1.59 12.42 10.26
N ILE A 185 -1.17 12.62 11.52
CA ILE A 185 -2.10 12.90 12.61
C ILE A 185 -2.85 14.22 12.36
N HIS A 186 -2.13 15.27 11.93
CA HIS A 186 -2.70 16.59 11.67
C HIS A 186 -3.78 16.57 10.60
N ILE A 187 -3.62 15.78 9.53
CA ILE A 187 -4.61 15.63 8.47
C ILE A 187 -5.74 14.63 8.79
N GLY A 188 -5.79 14.11 10.02
CA GLY A 188 -6.85 13.20 10.50
C GLY A 188 -6.61 11.72 10.22
N ASP A 189 -5.39 11.34 9.86
CA ASP A 189 -5.01 10.00 9.40
C ASP A 189 -4.29 9.16 10.48
N ALA A 190 -4.49 9.49 11.76
CA ALA A 190 -3.87 8.81 12.89
C ALA A 190 -4.08 7.28 12.87
N GLN A 191 -5.24 6.81 12.40
CA GLN A 191 -5.54 5.37 12.29
C GLN A 191 -4.53 4.60 11.43
N TYR A 192 -3.95 5.24 10.40
CA TYR A 192 -2.94 4.61 9.55
C TYR A 192 -1.58 4.53 10.23
N VAL A 193 -1.26 5.49 11.10
CA VAL A 193 -0.06 5.45 11.95
C VAL A 193 -0.19 4.29 12.93
N HIS A 194 -1.34 4.16 13.59
CA HIS A 194 -1.60 3.05 14.52
C HIS A 194 -1.54 1.68 13.85
N ALA A 195 -2.10 1.54 12.65
CA ALA A 195 -2.04 0.31 11.87
C ALA A 195 -0.60 -0.12 11.52
N MET A 196 0.36 0.80 11.49
CA MET A 196 1.79 0.50 11.30
C MET A 196 2.52 0.07 12.58
N GLY A 197 1.85 0.07 13.74
CA GLY A 197 2.41 -0.41 15.01
C GLY A 197 2.94 0.67 15.95
N GLU A 198 2.46 1.91 15.81
CA GLU A 198 2.78 3.08 16.65
C GLU A 198 1.64 3.50 17.58
#